data_AF-A0A349D3H0-F1
#
_entry.id   AF-A0A349D3H0-F1
#
_cell.length_a   1.000
_cell.length_b   1.000
_cell.length_c   1.000
_cell.angle_alpha   90.00
_cell.angle_beta   90.00
_cell.angle_gamma   90.00
#
_symmetry.space_group_name_H-M   'P 1'
#
loop_
_entity.id
_entity.type
_entity.pdbx_description
1 polymer ?
#
loop_
_entity_poly.entity_id
_entity_poly.type
_entity_poly.pdbx_seq_one_letter_code
_entity_poly.pdbx_strand_id
1 'polypeptide(L)'
;GSSQSSASSVSSSRSSSSRSSSSSTSASCGNGRVESPETCDDGNWTSGDGCDPYCRTELPCGNGVLDTGEQCDDGGRTSGDGCSSVCTREAICGDGFVTTPEQCETATQCGQNMMCIGCLCQRLPDPAQCGNGVVERGERCEMDSQCSTNQMCVSCTCINYTPSPHCGDGEVDAGEDCEGMYDCGIDQICQRCKCVTQQVPECGNGVLERSEQCESDLDCSVVERCSGCRCMPLQGSSASSTPVGPVACGNGVLEAGEQCDDRNQIDGDGCSAGCTAEQVRPSAPVCGNSAVEEGEQCDDGNRVNTDGCTNRCRLGSGQPCAGDDQCDSGICLDGLCQKRSVCGNAVKDNGEQCDIGKQNSDALPDRCRTDCKLPRCGDKTIDSGEECDGQENCTMYCLFAAPASTCGDGVLDTGEQCDDGTRNGTAESRCSLRCVLTTVQVQPPICGNSKVETNELCDDGNSVSADACSNRCLLGAGLACTDPLQCETGLCLDGLCRKIGGMGDVCKMDIHCESGLCRNGVCAGLGIGEACKTNNQCASGLCRNGVCAGLGIGEACKANNQCASSLCIGGFCQPGESMYATVLPLPAGTPLLTVKPPKTTPSGPAALVVVALGAALGFSVMRRKKRAS
;
A
#
# COMPACT_ATOMS: atom_id res chain seq x y z
N GLY A 1 49.40 -46.74 -64.50
CA GLY A 1 49.96 -45.78 -63.52
C GLY A 1 49.17 -45.95 -62.26
N SER A 2 49.76 -46.49 -61.18
CA SER A 2 50.66 -45.76 -60.27
C SER A 2 49.84 -44.73 -59.47
N SER A 3 49.71 -44.72 -58.15
CA SER A 3 50.38 -45.42 -57.03
C SER A 3 49.51 -45.15 -55.77
N GLN A 4 49.23 -46.14 -54.89
CA GLN A 4 49.82 -46.36 -53.54
C GLN A 4 49.69 -45.14 -52.58
N SER A 5 49.26 -45.22 -51.31
CA SER A 5 49.67 -46.15 -50.23
C SER A 5 48.71 -46.00 -49.02
N SER A 6 48.06 -47.05 -48.51
CA SER A 6 48.43 -47.90 -47.35
C SER A 6 47.86 -47.36 -46.00
N ALA A 7 46.83 -47.90 -45.34
CA ALA A 7 46.48 -49.27 -44.88
C ALA A 7 47.18 -49.71 -43.58
N SER A 8 46.37 -50.18 -42.60
CA SER A 8 46.57 -51.33 -41.67
C SER A 8 46.04 -51.03 -40.26
N SER A 9 45.43 -51.91 -39.44
CA SER A 9 44.93 -53.29 -39.56
C SER A 9 44.27 -53.69 -38.21
N VAL A 10 43.09 -54.34 -38.28
CA VAL A 10 42.67 -55.59 -37.60
C VAL A 10 42.99 -55.82 -36.11
N SER A 11 41.96 -56.14 -35.29
CA SER A 11 41.80 -57.38 -34.47
C SER A 11 40.63 -57.23 -33.45
N SER A 12 39.54 -58.01 -33.59
CA SER A 12 39.16 -59.15 -32.72
C SER A 12 38.96 -58.78 -31.24
N SER A 13 37.77 -58.97 -30.65
CA SER A 13 37.47 -60.22 -29.93
C SER A 13 35.98 -60.36 -29.55
N ARG A 14 35.51 -61.61 -29.68
CA ARG A 14 34.29 -62.18 -29.11
C ARG A 14 34.29 -62.08 -27.58
N SER A 15 33.11 -61.92 -26.97
CA SER A 15 32.63 -62.86 -25.94
C SER A 15 31.14 -62.71 -25.71
N SER A 16 30.47 -63.86 -25.84
CA SER A 16 29.06 -64.11 -25.69
C SER A 16 28.64 -64.14 -24.22
N SER A 17 27.44 -63.67 -23.92
CA SER A 17 26.59 -64.27 -22.89
C SER A 17 25.14 -64.15 -23.33
N SER A 18 24.72 -65.18 -24.05
CA SER A 18 23.34 -65.50 -24.39
C SER A 18 22.54 -65.83 -23.14
N ARG A 19 21.42 -65.12 -22.94
CA ARG A 19 20.22 -65.67 -22.27
C ARG A 19 18.96 -65.26 -23.03
N SER A 20 18.46 -66.24 -23.78
CA SER A 20 17.05 -66.64 -23.86
C SER A 20 16.03 -65.64 -24.42
N SER A 21 15.75 -65.82 -25.71
CA SER A 21 14.41 -66.03 -26.27
C SER A 21 13.24 -65.24 -25.68
N SER A 22 12.90 -64.12 -26.32
CA SER A 22 11.52 -63.86 -26.77
C SER A 22 11.60 -62.90 -27.95
N SER A 23 11.16 -63.36 -29.12
CA SER A 23 10.88 -62.48 -30.25
C SER A 23 9.65 -61.66 -29.87
N SER A 24 9.88 -60.52 -29.24
CA SER A 24 8.95 -59.39 -29.25
C SER A 24 9.64 -58.34 -30.11
N THR A 25 9.04 -58.01 -31.24
CA THR A 25 9.38 -56.80 -32.00
C THR A 25 9.35 -55.64 -31.01
N SER A 26 10.53 -55.19 -30.57
CA SER A 26 10.66 -54.00 -29.75
C SER A 26 10.33 -52.82 -30.65
N ALA A 27 9.04 -52.49 -30.75
CA ALA A 27 8.63 -51.23 -31.36
C ALA A 27 9.44 -50.12 -30.67
N SER A 28 10.23 -49.42 -31.49
CA SER A 28 11.28 -48.52 -31.03
C SER A 28 10.85 -47.12 -31.39
N CYS A 29 10.40 -46.36 -30.39
CA CYS A 29 9.90 -45.02 -30.58
C CYS A 29 10.90 -44.11 -31.31
N GLY A 30 10.42 -43.28 -32.22
CA GLY A 30 11.20 -42.28 -32.92
C GLY A 30 11.90 -42.77 -34.18
N ASN A 31 11.41 -43.85 -34.80
CA ASN A 31 11.97 -44.42 -36.03
C ASN A 31 11.18 -44.02 -37.31
N GLY A 32 10.09 -43.27 -37.15
CA GLY A 32 9.21 -42.75 -38.18
C GLY A 32 8.15 -43.74 -38.66
N ARG A 33 7.90 -44.84 -37.93
CA ARG A 33 6.87 -45.84 -38.26
C ARG A 33 6.12 -46.25 -37.01
N VAL A 34 4.79 -46.30 -37.10
CA VAL A 34 3.95 -46.85 -36.02
C VAL A 34 3.85 -48.37 -36.18
N GLU A 35 4.52 -49.11 -35.31
CA GLU A 35 4.49 -50.55 -35.14
C GLU A 35 3.65 -50.95 -33.90
N SER A 36 3.46 -52.24 -33.58
CA SER A 36 2.76 -52.65 -32.35
C SER A 36 3.80 -53.09 -31.33
N PRO A 37 3.84 -52.57 -30.08
CA PRO A 37 2.74 -51.95 -29.30
C PRO A 37 2.72 -50.39 -29.19
N GLU A 38 3.41 -49.64 -30.04
CA GLU A 38 3.37 -48.16 -30.02
C GLU A 38 2.07 -47.59 -30.61
N THR A 39 1.64 -46.42 -30.12
CA THR A 39 0.39 -45.77 -30.57
C THR A 39 0.62 -44.56 -31.47
N CYS A 40 1.86 -44.07 -31.51
CA CYS A 40 2.37 -43.00 -32.37
C CYS A 40 3.87 -43.22 -32.60
N ASP A 41 4.46 -42.54 -33.60
CA ASP A 41 5.90 -42.40 -33.82
C ASP A 41 6.11 -41.21 -34.78
N ASP A 42 6.78 -40.15 -34.32
CA ASP A 42 7.04 -38.90 -35.06
C ASP A 42 8.49 -38.79 -35.57
N GLY A 43 9.24 -39.90 -35.56
CA GLY A 43 10.58 -39.98 -36.12
C GLY A 43 11.69 -39.40 -35.27
N ASN A 44 11.41 -39.05 -34.00
CA ASN A 44 12.45 -38.66 -33.04
C ASN A 44 12.05 -38.96 -31.57
N TRP A 45 12.87 -38.51 -30.60
CA TRP A 45 12.70 -38.78 -29.16
C TRP A 45 12.44 -37.49 -28.35
N THR A 46 12.06 -36.42 -29.03
CA THR A 46 11.71 -35.14 -28.42
C THR A 46 10.31 -35.29 -27.83
N SER A 47 10.06 -34.62 -26.71
CA SER A 47 8.72 -34.53 -26.14
C SER A 47 8.15 -33.19 -26.57
N GLY A 48 6.90 -33.17 -27.01
CA GLY A 48 6.17 -31.97 -27.38
C GLY A 48 5.82 -31.83 -28.87
N ASP A 49 6.22 -32.77 -29.72
CA ASP A 49 6.16 -32.67 -31.19
C ASP A 49 5.29 -33.74 -31.89
N GLY A 50 4.55 -34.53 -31.11
CA GLY A 50 3.50 -35.43 -31.60
C GLY A 50 3.48 -36.79 -30.93
N CYS A 51 4.62 -37.27 -30.45
CA CYS A 51 4.73 -38.55 -29.75
C CYS A 51 5.75 -38.45 -28.62
N ASP A 52 5.39 -38.91 -27.41
CA ASP A 52 6.33 -38.83 -26.29
C ASP A 52 7.46 -39.86 -26.44
N PRO A 53 8.57 -39.73 -25.67
CA PRO A 53 9.69 -40.68 -25.74
C PRO A 53 9.34 -42.12 -25.33
N TYR A 54 8.10 -42.37 -24.89
CA TYR A 54 7.55 -43.66 -24.51
C TYR A 54 6.44 -44.13 -25.47
N CYS A 55 6.31 -43.48 -26.63
CA CYS A 55 5.39 -43.83 -27.70
C CYS A 55 3.90 -43.76 -27.34
N ARG A 56 3.57 -42.79 -26.48
CA ARG A 56 2.21 -42.37 -26.20
C ARG A 56 1.93 -41.08 -26.96
N THR A 57 0.75 -41.01 -27.56
CA THR A 57 0.29 -39.82 -28.26
C THR A 57 0.24 -38.66 -27.28
N GLU A 58 1.04 -37.63 -27.54
CA GLU A 58 0.90 -36.38 -26.82
C GLU A 58 -0.30 -35.63 -27.39
N LEU A 59 -1.12 -35.01 -26.53
CA LEU A 59 -2.20 -34.13 -27.00
C LEU A 59 -1.54 -33.00 -27.82
N PRO A 60 -1.85 -32.86 -29.12
CA PRO A 60 -1.10 -32.03 -30.07
C PRO A 60 -1.47 -30.54 -29.97
N CYS A 61 -1.51 -30.02 -28.75
CA CYS A 61 -1.95 -28.67 -28.50
C CYS A 61 -0.99 -27.63 -29.10
N GLY A 62 -1.52 -26.69 -29.87
CA GLY A 62 -0.80 -25.55 -30.42
C GLY A 62 -0.34 -25.72 -31.86
N ASN A 63 -0.98 -26.60 -32.63
CA ASN A 63 -0.64 -26.86 -34.04
C ASN A 63 -1.49 -26.02 -35.03
N GLY A 64 -2.42 -25.21 -34.51
CA GLY A 64 -3.34 -24.35 -35.26
C GLY A 64 -4.59 -25.07 -35.78
N VAL A 65 -4.84 -26.31 -35.34
CA VAL A 65 -5.96 -27.15 -35.79
C VAL A 65 -6.63 -27.78 -34.58
N LEU A 66 -7.97 -27.67 -34.50
CA LEU A 66 -8.72 -28.28 -33.39
C LEU A 66 -8.82 -29.81 -33.58
N ASP A 67 -8.00 -30.57 -32.84
CA ASP A 67 -7.93 -32.03 -32.95
C ASP A 67 -8.92 -32.77 -32.02
N THR A 68 -9.10 -34.07 -32.27
CA THR A 68 -10.03 -34.91 -31.50
C THR A 68 -9.48 -35.17 -30.09
N GLY A 69 -9.98 -34.42 -29.12
CA GLY A 69 -9.55 -34.48 -27.71
C GLY A 69 -9.22 -33.11 -27.12
N GLU A 70 -9.11 -32.10 -27.97
CA GLU A 70 -8.82 -30.71 -27.59
C GLU A 70 -10.10 -29.89 -27.43
N GLN A 71 -10.11 -28.93 -26.51
CA GLN A 71 -11.23 -27.99 -26.35
C GLN A 71 -11.04 -26.69 -27.13
N CYS A 72 -9.79 -26.37 -27.50
CA CYS A 72 -9.31 -25.23 -28.27
C CYS A 72 -7.94 -25.57 -28.89
N ASP A 73 -7.46 -24.78 -29.85
CA ASP A 73 -6.06 -24.73 -30.32
C ASP A 73 -5.83 -23.33 -30.92
N ASP A 74 -4.87 -22.57 -30.40
CA ASP A 74 -4.54 -21.19 -30.81
C ASP A 74 -3.18 -21.08 -31.55
N GLY A 75 -2.61 -22.20 -31.99
CA GLY A 75 -1.35 -22.23 -32.72
C GLY A 75 -0.11 -22.06 -31.83
N GLY A 76 -0.25 -22.20 -30.50
CA GLY A 76 0.84 -22.19 -29.54
C GLY A 76 0.57 -23.03 -28.29
N ARG A 77 1.55 -23.09 -27.38
CA ARG A 77 1.43 -23.73 -26.06
C ARG A 77 1.65 -22.75 -24.93
N THR A 78 1.56 -21.46 -25.22
CA THR A 78 1.58 -20.44 -24.17
C THR A 78 0.25 -20.54 -23.42
N SER A 79 0.24 -20.18 -22.14
CA SER A 79 -1.01 -20.08 -21.38
C SER A 79 -1.34 -18.61 -21.19
N GLY A 80 -2.60 -18.25 -21.42
CA GLY A 80 -3.15 -16.90 -21.31
C GLY A 80 -3.39 -16.19 -22.64
N ASP A 81 -3.19 -16.85 -23.79
CA ASP A 81 -3.37 -16.32 -25.14
C ASP A 81 -4.56 -16.93 -25.91
N GLY A 82 -5.29 -17.85 -25.27
CA GLY A 82 -6.62 -18.28 -25.71
C GLY A 82 -6.85 -19.78 -25.67
N CYS A 83 -5.78 -20.55 -25.66
CA CYS A 83 -5.82 -21.96 -25.36
C CYS A 83 -4.70 -22.32 -24.40
N SER A 84 -5.02 -23.10 -23.35
CA SER A 84 -3.97 -23.51 -22.43
C SER A 84 -2.96 -24.44 -23.09
N SER A 85 -1.77 -24.51 -22.50
CA SER A 85 -0.73 -25.50 -22.85
C SER A 85 -1.18 -26.97 -22.81
N VAL A 86 -2.37 -27.26 -22.25
CA VAL A 86 -3.02 -28.58 -22.19
C VAL A 86 -4.37 -28.64 -22.93
N CYS A 87 -4.61 -27.69 -23.83
CA CYS A 87 -5.76 -27.63 -24.74
C CYS A 87 -7.12 -27.57 -24.06
N THR A 88 -7.18 -26.82 -22.96
CA THR A 88 -8.41 -26.38 -22.31
C THR A 88 -8.65 -24.91 -22.62
N ARG A 89 -9.89 -24.53 -22.95
CA ARG A 89 -10.22 -23.10 -23.16
C ARG A 89 -9.87 -22.29 -21.93
N GLU A 90 -9.06 -21.27 -22.13
CA GLU A 90 -8.76 -20.26 -21.14
C GLU A 90 -9.75 -19.11 -21.30
N ALA A 91 -10.07 -18.44 -20.20
CA ALA A 91 -10.85 -17.21 -20.24
C ALA A 91 -9.89 -16.05 -20.55
N ILE A 92 -10.11 -15.32 -21.64
CA ILE A 92 -9.33 -14.15 -22.03
C ILE A 92 -10.17 -12.90 -21.80
N CYS A 93 -9.94 -12.19 -20.70
CA CYS A 93 -10.54 -10.86 -20.54
C CYS A 93 -9.89 -9.87 -21.50
N GLY A 94 -10.69 -9.16 -22.29
CA GLY A 94 -10.24 -8.05 -23.12
C GLY A 94 -10.22 -8.34 -24.63
N ASP A 95 -10.78 -9.47 -25.06
CA ASP A 95 -10.94 -9.81 -26.48
C ASP A 95 -12.22 -9.21 -27.11
N GLY A 96 -13.08 -8.61 -26.28
CA GLY A 96 -14.31 -7.93 -26.69
C GLY A 96 -15.56 -8.81 -26.68
N PHE A 97 -15.47 -10.07 -26.24
CA PHE A 97 -16.58 -11.01 -26.21
C PHE A 97 -16.72 -11.71 -24.85
N VAL A 98 -17.82 -11.46 -24.13
CA VAL A 98 -18.11 -12.21 -22.88
C VAL A 98 -18.49 -13.66 -23.22
N THR A 99 -17.60 -14.61 -23.00
CA THR A 99 -17.83 -16.04 -23.22
C THR A 99 -17.93 -16.80 -21.90
N THR A 100 -18.69 -17.89 -21.78
CA THR A 100 -18.72 -18.65 -20.51
C THR A 100 -17.39 -19.41 -20.32
N PRO A 101 -16.62 -19.21 -19.23
CA PRO A 101 -17.05 -18.85 -17.86
C PRO A 101 -16.87 -17.38 -17.41
N GLU A 102 -16.65 -16.45 -18.33
CA GLU A 102 -16.45 -15.01 -18.10
C GLU A 102 -17.76 -14.29 -17.75
N GLN A 103 -17.64 -13.26 -16.91
CA GLN A 103 -18.73 -12.38 -16.48
C GLN A 103 -18.53 -10.94 -16.97
N CYS A 104 -17.35 -10.58 -17.45
CA CYS A 104 -17.00 -9.25 -17.91
C CYS A 104 -15.74 -9.24 -18.79
N GLU A 105 -15.71 -8.30 -19.73
CA GLU A 105 -14.55 -7.90 -20.55
C GLU A 105 -13.87 -6.66 -19.99
N THR A 106 -14.68 -5.69 -19.57
CA THR A 106 -14.23 -4.38 -19.11
C THR A 106 -14.96 -3.98 -17.84
N ALA A 107 -14.37 -3.08 -17.05
CA ALA A 107 -14.96 -2.60 -15.79
C ALA A 107 -16.37 -1.99 -15.97
N THR A 108 -16.71 -1.50 -17.16
CA THR A 108 -18.02 -0.94 -17.51
C THR A 108 -19.16 -1.96 -17.61
N GLN A 109 -18.84 -3.26 -17.71
CA GLN A 109 -19.83 -4.34 -17.77
C GLN A 109 -20.22 -4.87 -16.39
N CYS A 110 -19.48 -4.47 -15.35
CA CYS A 110 -19.83 -4.73 -13.96
C CYS A 110 -20.64 -3.56 -13.39
N GLY A 111 -21.58 -3.85 -12.48
CA GLY A 111 -22.41 -2.81 -11.84
C GLY A 111 -21.61 -1.81 -10.99
N GLN A 112 -22.26 -0.78 -10.46
CA GLN A 112 -21.63 0.25 -9.61
C GLN A 112 -20.79 -0.38 -8.48
N ASN A 113 -19.52 0.05 -8.35
CA ASN A 113 -18.50 -0.47 -7.41
C ASN A 113 -18.01 -1.92 -7.63
N MET A 114 -18.11 -2.46 -8.84
CA MET A 114 -17.48 -3.74 -9.22
C MET A 114 -16.52 -3.56 -10.38
N MET A 115 -15.40 -4.28 -10.35
CA MET A 115 -14.36 -4.24 -11.38
C MET A 115 -14.21 -5.62 -12.00
N CYS A 116 -13.76 -5.66 -13.24
CA CYS A 116 -13.47 -6.91 -13.91
C CYS A 116 -12.07 -7.39 -13.52
N ILE A 117 -11.98 -8.46 -12.73
CA ILE A 117 -10.72 -9.04 -12.25
C ILE A 117 -10.72 -10.51 -12.60
N GLY A 118 -9.81 -10.94 -13.48
CA GLY A 118 -9.72 -12.32 -13.96
C GLY A 118 -11.03 -12.81 -14.57
N CYS A 119 -11.62 -12.00 -15.47
CA CYS A 119 -12.89 -12.25 -16.16
C CYS A 119 -14.13 -12.42 -15.25
N LEU A 120 -14.03 -12.08 -13.96
CA LEU A 120 -15.14 -12.12 -13.00
C LEU A 120 -15.44 -10.72 -12.46
N CYS A 121 -16.72 -10.38 -12.30
CA CYS A 121 -17.09 -9.15 -11.63
C CYS A 121 -16.83 -9.30 -10.13
N GLN A 122 -15.73 -8.70 -9.66
CA GLN A 122 -15.33 -8.71 -8.27
C GLN A 122 -15.48 -7.31 -7.68
N ARG A 123 -15.92 -7.22 -6.42
CA ARG A 123 -15.75 -5.97 -5.67
C ARG A 123 -14.28 -5.86 -5.31
N LEU A 124 -13.67 -4.70 -5.57
CA LEU A 124 -12.41 -4.42 -4.91
C LEU A 124 -12.62 -4.54 -3.39
N PRO A 125 -11.72 -5.20 -2.66
CA PRO A 125 -11.53 -4.82 -1.26
C PRO A 125 -10.99 -3.40 -1.29
N ASP A 126 -11.80 -2.42 -0.89
CA ASP A 126 -11.34 -1.05 -0.69
C ASP A 126 -10.12 -1.12 0.26
N PRO A 127 -8.89 -0.76 -0.18
CA PRO A 127 -7.85 -0.49 0.79
C PRO A 127 -8.31 0.77 1.51
N ALA A 128 -8.64 0.66 2.80
CA ALA A 128 -9.02 1.80 3.62
C ALA A 128 -8.02 2.96 3.40
N GLN A 129 -8.47 4.05 2.80
CA GLN A 129 -7.63 5.21 2.48
C GLN A 129 -7.81 6.25 3.58
N CYS A 130 -6.97 6.13 4.60
CA CYS A 130 -6.88 7.09 5.69
C CYS A 130 -6.64 8.50 5.14
N GLY A 131 -7.49 9.46 5.50
CA GLY A 131 -7.30 10.89 5.20
C GLY A 131 -8.09 11.41 4.01
N ASN A 132 -9.12 10.69 3.56
CA ASN A 132 -10.07 11.15 2.54
C ASN A 132 -11.23 11.98 3.13
N GLY A 133 -11.33 12.06 4.46
CA GLY A 133 -12.31 12.88 5.17
C GLY A 133 -13.65 12.21 5.44
N VAL A 134 -13.78 10.90 5.16
CA VAL A 134 -14.99 10.10 5.39
C VAL A 134 -14.62 8.86 6.18
N VAL A 135 -15.23 8.65 7.36
CA VAL A 135 -14.97 7.43 8.15
C VAL A 135 -15.78 6.26 7.59
N GLU A 136 -15.10 5.33 6.92
CA GLU A 136 -15.71 4.18 6.27
C GLU A 136 -15.70 2.90 7.14
N ARG A 137 -16.38 1.85 6.67
CA ARG A 137 -16.58 0.61 7.44
C ARG A 137 -15.29 -0.23 7.45
N GLY A 138 -14.41 0.06 8.39
CA GLY A 138 -13.08 -0.54 8.51
C GLY A 138 -12.08 0.38 9.22
N GLU A 139 -12.43 1.66 9.32
CA GLU A 139 -11.59 2.73 9.84
C GLU A 139 -12.01 3.13 11.25
N ARG A 140 -11.05 3.43 12.12
CA ARG A 140 -11.30 4.00 13.45
C ARG A 140 -11.10 5.51 13.51
N CYS A 141 -10.42 6.08 12.53
CA CYS A 141 -10.15 7.50 12.45
C CYS A 141 -9.73 7.87 11.02
N GLU A 142 -10.01 9.13 10.66
CA GLU A 142 -9.56 9.84 9.45
C GLU A 142 -8.54 10.94 9.78
N MET A 143 -8.67 11.51 10.97
CA MET A 143 -7.84 12.61 11.47
C MET A 143 -7.61 12.49 12.98
N ASP A 144 -6.54 13.10 13.48
CA ASP A 144 -6.12 12.99 14.89
C ASP A 144 -7.19 13.44 15.88
N SER A 145 -8.06 14.38 15.50
CA SER A 145 -9.16 14.88 16.35
C SER A 145 -10.23 13.83 16.65
N GLN A 146 -10.26 12.72 15.90
CA GLN A 146 -11.16 11.59 16.13
C GLN A 146 -10.57 10.55 17.08
N CYS A 147 -9.31 10.70 17.47
CA CYS A 147 -8.62 9.86 18.44
C CYS A 147 -8.58 10.51 19.83
N SER A 148 -8.27 9.71 20.86
CA SER A 148 -8.17 10.21 22.25
C SER A 148 -6.97 11.16 22.41
N THR A 149 -6.91 11.96 23.48
CA THR A 149 -5.93 13.05 23.71
C THR A 149 -4.44 12.67 23.61
N ASN A 150 -4.08 11.37 23.61
CA ASN A 150 -2.72 10.86 23.40
C ASN A 150 -2.64 9.85 22.24
N GLN A 151 -3.52 9.96 21.25
CA GLN A 151 -3.58 9.08 20.09
C GLN A 151 -3.62 9.90 18.82
N MET A 152 -2.86 9.46 17.81
CA MET A 152 -2.91 10.02 16.47
C MET A 152 -3.44 8.95 15.50
N CYS A 153 -3.97 9.39 14.37
CA CYS A 153 -4.52 8.52 13.37
C CYS A 153 -3.43 8.04 12.40
N VAL A 154 -3.09 6.75 12.47
CA VAL A 154 -2.12 6.13 11.54
C VAL A 154 -2.74 4.88 10.95
N SER A 155 -2.72 4.79 9.62
CA SER A 155 -3.28 3.67 8.86
C SER A 155 -4.70 3.30 9.31
N CYS A 156 -5.59 4.30 9.39
CA CYS A 156 -6.99 4.16 9.80
C CYS A 156 -7.20 3.64 11.24
N THR A 157 -6.18 3.67 12.10
CA THR A 157 -6.28 3.24 13.51
C THR A 157 -5.76 4.30 14.47
N CYS A 158 -6.46 4.48 15.59
CA CYS A 158 -5.95 5.31 16.68
C CYS A 158 -4.86 4.55 17.42
N ILE A 159 -3.61 4.95 17.20
CA ILE A 159 -2.46 4.43 17.93
C ILE A 159 -2.05 5.43 19.02
N ASN A 160 -1.56 4.95 20.15
CA ASN A 160 -1.01 5.83 21.18
C ASN A 160 0.24 6.51 20.62
N TYR A 161 0.20 7.83 20.51
CA TYR A 161 1.35 8.63 20.17
C TYR A 161 2.01 9.06 21.48
N THR A 162 3.17 8.48 21.77
CA THR A 162 4.14 9.12 22.65
C THR A 162 4.94 10.04 21.75
N PRO A 163 4.90 11.38 21.93
CA PRO A 163 5.70 12.29 21.13
C PRO A 163 7.15 11.84 21.22
N SER A 164 7.65 11.30 20.10
CA SER A 164 9.06 11.15 19.90
C SER A 164 9.53 12.55 19.53
N PRO A 165 10.49 13.12 20.26
CA PRO A 165 11.00 14.45 19.90
C PRO A 165 11.59 14.38 18.49
N HIS A 166 11.27 15.36 17.65
CA HIS A 166 11.73 15.44 16.27
C HIS A 166 12.82 16.50 16.21
N CYS A 167 14.07 16.13 16.47
CA CYS A 167 15.19 17.05 16.33
C CYS A 167 15.47 17.34 14.84
N GLY A 168 15.62 18.62 14.48
CA GLY A 168 16.05 19.09 13.17
C GLY A 168 15.01 19.89 12.39
N ASP A 169 13.96 20.39 13.06
CA ASP A 169 12.97 21.29 12.46
C ASP A 169 13.32 22.78 12.64
N GLY A 170 14.35 23.07 13.44
CA GLY A 170 14.93 24.40 13.60
C GLY A 170 14.46 25.16 14.85
N GLU A 171 13.61 24.58 15.70
CA GLU A 171 13.22 25.15 17.00
C GLU A 171 13.42 24.15 18.15
N VAL A 172 14.00 24.57 19.29
CA VAL A 172 14.19 23.66 20.45
C VAL A 172 12.88 23.56 21.23
N ASP A 173 12.19 22.43 21.09
CA ASP A 173 10.88 22.20 21.69
C ASP A 173 10.91 21.69 23.15
N ALA A 174 9.75 21.74 23.81
CA ALA A 174 9.60 21.30 25.19
C ALA A 174 9.79 19.78 25.34
N GLY A 175 11.01 19.36 25.67
CA GLY A 175 11.43 17.97 25.80
C GLY A 175 12.80 17.67 25.19
N GLU A 176 13.31 18.60 24.40
CA GLU A 176 14.55 18.51 23.64
C GLU A 176 15.67 19.31 24.31
N ASP A 177 16.89 18.78 24.26
CA ASP A 177 18.06 19.52 24.73
C ASP A 177 18.83 20.17 23.56
N CYS A 178 18.52 19.79 22.31
CA CYS A 178 19.20 20.27 21.10
C CYS A 178 18.43 19.95 19.81
N GLU A 179 18.60 20.83 18.82
CA GLU A 179 18.12 20.69 17.44
C GLU A 179 19.23 20.21 16.49
N GLY A 180 20.44 20.73 16.69
CA GLY A 180 21.63 20.38 15.91
C GLY A 180 22.90 20.33 16.75
N MET A 181 24.01 19.97 16.10
CA MET A 181 25.31 19.79 16.78
C MET A 181 25.86 21.07 17.44
N TYR A 182 25.35 22.25 17.06
CA TYR A 182 25.80 23.54 17.56
C TYR A 182 25.04 24.03 18.80
N ASP A 183 23.95 23.37 19.18
CA ASP A 183 23.16 23.73 20.37
C ASP A 183 23.71 23.07 21.65
N CYS A 184 24.59 22.08 21.49
CA CYS A 184 25.25 21.38 22.58
C CYS A 184 26.60 22.00 22.93
N GLY A 185 27.05 21.78 24.17
CA GLY A 185 28.33 22.28 24.66
C GLY A 185 29.54 21.69 23.91
N ILE A 186 30.71 22.31 24.11
CA ILE A 186 31.99 21.82 23.61
C ILE A 186 32.17 20.37 24.12
N ASP A 187 32.32 19.40 23.20
CA ASP A 187 32.40 17.94 23.41
C ASP A 187 31.06 17.18 23.57
N GLN A 188 29.93 17.78 23.19
CA GLN A 188 28.62 17.11 23.12
C GLN A 188 28.08 17.10 21.69
N ILE A 189 27.44 15.98 21.30
CA ILE A 189 26.71 15.86 20.04
C ILE A 189 25.22 15.75 20.32
N CYS A 190 24.41 16.28 19.42
CA CYS A 190 22.97 16.10 19.48
C CYS A 190 22.61 14.71 18.95
N GLN A 191 22.18 13.81 19.81
CA GLN A 191 21.76 12.46 19.44
C GLN A 191 20.41 12.15 20.08
N ARG A 192 19.39 11.92 19.24
CA ARG A 192 18.00 11.68 19.67
C ARG A 192 17.44 12.83 20.54
N CYS A 193 17.65 14.08 20.10
CA CYS A 193 17.17 15.30 20.75
C CYS A 193 17.68 15.52 22.19
N LYS A 194 18.81 14.88 22.52
CA LYS A 194 19.53 15.05 23.78
C LYS A 194 20.99 15.37 23.49
N CYS A 195 21.54 16.33 24.24
CA CYS A 195 22.97 16.57 24.21
C CYS A 195 23.66 15.43 24.96
N VAL A 196 24.27 14.54 24.21
CA VAL A 196 25.08 13.46 24.77
C VAL A 196 26.54 13.86 24.66
N THR A 197 27.28 13.71 25.75
CA THR A 197 28.74 13.73 25.67
C THR A 197 29.17 12.63 24.74
N GLN A 198 29.79 13.01 23.63
CA GLN A 198 30.48 12.04 22.80
C GLN A 198 31.57 11.47 23.72
N GLN A 199 31.43 10.23 24.18
CA GLN A 199 32.54 9.58 24.85
C GLN A 199 33.62 9.45 23.78
N VAL A 200 34.58 10.37 23.83
CA VAL A 200 35.84 10.21 23.13
C VAL A 200 36.39 8.89 23.66
N PRO A 201 36.55 7.84 22.83
CA PRO A 201 37.08 6.58 23.30
C PRO A 201 38.47 6.83 23.91
N GLU A 202 38.61 6.54 25.20
CA GLU A 202 39.88 6.67 25.92
C GLU A 202 40.67 5.37 25.72
N CYS A 203 41.45 5.29 24.64
CA CYS A 203 42.32 4.13 24.45
C CYS A 203 43.36 4.01 25.57
N GLY A 204 43.49 2.82 26.16
CA GLY A 204 44.47 2.51 27.20
C GLY A 204 43.90 2.50 28.62
N ASN A 205 42.58 2.41 28.76
CA ASN A 205 41.87 2.22 30.03
C ASN A 205 41.75 0.74 30.46
N GLY A 206 42.14 -0.19 29.57
CA GLY A 206 42.17 -1.63 29.80
C GLY A 206 40.91 -2.39 29.39
N VAL A 207 39.98 -1.76 28.66
CA VAL A 207 38.71 -2.36 28.21
C VAL A 207 38.52 -2.11 26.71
N LEU A 208 38.49 -3.17 25.89
CA LEU A 208 38.28 -3.05 24.45
C LEU A 208 36.79 -2.80 24.12
N GLU A 209 36.44 -1.56 23.79
CA GLU A 209 35.06 -1.18 23.44
C GLU A 209 34.75 -1.40 21.95
N ARG A 210 33.46 -1.46 21.57
CA ARG A 210 33.03 -1.73 20.17
C ARG A 210 33.51 -0.70 19.14
N SER A 211 33.99 0.45 19.59
CA SER A 211 34.46 1.57 18.76
C SER A 211 35.99 1.68 18.68
N GLU A 212 36.73 0.77 19.34
CA GLU A 212 38.20 0.75 19.40
C GLU A 212 38.75 -0.49 18.67
N GLN A 213 39.86 -0.34 17.94
CA GLN A 213 40.57 -1.49 17.35
C GLN A 213 41.67 -2.02 18.26
N CYS A 214 42.10 -1.26 19.27
CA CYS A 214 43.14 -1.64 20.22
C CYS A 214 43.09 -0.77 21.49
N GLU A 215 43.45 -1.38 22.62
CA GLU A 215 43.68 -0.71 23.91
C GLU A 215 45.18 -0.55 24.20
N SER A 216 45.95 -1.51 23.70
CA SER A 216 47.40 -1.58 23.85
C SER A 216 48.03 -2.19 22.60
N ASP A 217 49.36 -2.11 22.50
CA ASP A 217 50.10 -2.74 21.40
C ASP A 217 49.92 -4.26 21.35
N LEU A 218 49.46 -4.91 22.43
CA LEU A 218 49.16 -6.35 22.47
C LEU A 218 47.88 -6.73 21.73
N ASP A 219 46.99 -5.77 21.50
CA ASP A 219 45.73 -5.96 20.77
C ASP A 219 45.93 -5.81 19.25
N CYS A 220 47.12 -5.36 18.83
CA CYS A 220 47.52 -5.17 17.45
C CYS A 220 48.47 -6.26 16.95
N SER A 221 48.57 -6.39 15.63
CA SER A 221 49.52 -7.32 14.99
C SER A 221 50.97 -6.94 15.33
N VAL A 222 51.90 -7.91 15.29
CA VAL A 222 53.33 -7.71 15.64
C VAL A 222 54.08 -6.64 14.80
N VAL A 223 53.47 -6.14 13.73
CA VAL A 223 53.99 -5.08 12.85
C VAL A 223 53.23 -3.75 12.98
N GLU A 224 52.29 -3.65 13.91
CA GLU A 224 51.43 -2.49 14.17
C GLU A 224 51.58 -2.07 15.63
N ARG A 225 51.33 -0.79 15.92
CA ARG A 225 51.17 -0.28 17.29
C ARG A 225 49.83 0.40 17.45
N CYS A 226 49.31 0.41 18.67
CA CYS A 226 48.07 1.11 18.98
C CYS A 226 48.33 2.61 19.03
N SER A 227 47.71 3.36 18.12
CA SER A 227 47.81 4.82 18.07
C SER A 227 46.47 5.43 17.70
N GLY A 228 45.90 6.21 18.63
CA GLY A 228 44.58 6.83 18.44
C GLY A 228 43.44 5.80 18.31
N CYS A 229 43.39 4.80 19.20
CA CYS A 229 42.41 3.71 19.21
C CYS A 229 42.42 2.80 17.96
N ARG A 230 43.48 2.87 17.15
CA ARG A 230 43.63 2.09 15.91
C ARG A 230 45.03 1.47 15.77
N CYS A 231 45.09 0.27 15.20
CA CYS A 231 46.36 -0.37 14.86
C CYS A 231 46.96 0.32 13.64
N MET A 232 48.16 0.91 13.81
CA MET A 232 48.89 1.59 12.75
C MET A 232 50.23 0.89 12.47
N PRO A 233 50.61 0.68 11.19
CA PRO A 233 51.86 0.02 10.83
C PRO A 233 53.10 0.80 11.25
N LEU A 234 54.08 0.08 11.77
CA LEU A 234 55.38 0.62 12.17
C LEU A 234 56.19 1.00 10.93
N GLN A 235 56.21 2.29 10.55
CA GLN A 235 57.14 2.76 9.52
C GLN A 235 58.58 2.61 10.03
N GLY A 236 59.37 1.85 9.26
CA GLY A 236 60.70 1.38 9.64
C GLY A 236 61.73 2.50 9.86
N SER A 237 62.59 2.27 10.83
CA SER A 237 63.92 2.89 10.92
C SER A 237 64.87 1.97 11.69
N SER A 238 65.71 1.29 10.92
CA SER A 238 67.11 0.93 11.15
C SER A 238 67.68 1.09 12.57
N ALA A 239 68.06 -0.02 13.21
CA ALA A 239 69.28 -0.18 14.03
C ALA A 239 69.28 -1.60 14.63
N SER A 240 70.20 -2.47 14.23
CA SER A 240 71.53 -2.62 14.84
C SER A 240 71.57 -3.81 15.81
N SER A 241 71.98 -4.94 15.24
CA SER A 241 72.40 -6.18 15.90
C SER A 241 73.54 -5.99 16.92
N THR A 242 73.51 -6.73 18.03
CA THR A 242 74.71 -7.33 18.64
C THR A 242 74.38 -8.75 19.16
N PRO A 243 75.36 -9.67 19.22
CA PRO A 243 75.21 -11.00 18.66
C PRO A 243 75.07 -12.10 19.71
N VAL A 244 74.16 -13.03 19.45
CA VAL A 244 74.31 -14.44 19.85
C VAL A 244 74.44 -15.21 18.54
N GLY A 245 75.43 -16.09 18.45
CA GLY A 245 75.84 -16.75 17.20
C GLY A 245 74.64 -17.31 16.42
N PRO A 246 74.67 -17.25 15.08
CA PRO A 246 73.52 -17.60 14.27
C PRO A 246 73.20 -19.08 14.48
N VAL A 247 72.06 -19.32 15.12
CA VAL A 247 71.34 -20.59 15.03
C VAL A 247 71.07 -20.80 13.55
N ALA A 248 71.70 -21.82 12.96
CA ALA A 248 71.83 -21.95 11.51
C ALA A 248 70.74 -22.86 10.96
N CYS A 249 69.54 -22.29 10.78
CA CYS A 249 68.42 -23.02 10.23
C CYS A 249 68.71 -23.60 8.85
N GLY A 250 68.33 -24.86 8.63
CA GLY A 250 68.44 -25.51 7.33
C GLY A 250 69.75 -26.28 7.12
N ASN A 251 70.45 -26.62 8.18
CA ASN A 251 71.71 -27.36 8.14
C ASN A 251 71.50 -28.89 8.33
N GLY A 252 70.29 -29.31 8.65
CA GLY A 252 69.89 -30.70 8.86
C GLY A 252 70.00 -31.21 10.28
N VAL A 253 70.29 -30.34 11.25
CA VAL A 253 70.49 -30.67 12.66
C VAL A 253 69.69 -29.71 13.52
N LEU A 254 68.78 -30.24 14.34
CA LEU A 254 67.99 -29.43 15.27
C LEU A 254 68.85 -28.98 16.46
N GLU A 255 69.25 -27.71 16.49
CA GLU A 255 70.09 -27.11 17.53
C GLU A 255 69.29 -26.45 18.67
N ALA A 256 69.94 -26.20 19.81
CA ALA A 256 69.31 -25.57 20.97
C ALA A 256 68.97 -24.08 20.68
N GLY A 257 67.71 -23.82 20.32
CA GLY A 257 67.22 -22.52 19.85
C GLY A 257 66.31 -22.63 18.61
N GLU A 258 66.31 -23.78 17.93
CA GLU A 258 65.47 -24.08 16.77
C GLU A 258 64.20 -24.82 17.18
N GLN A 259 63.07 -24.49 16.55
CA GLN A 259 61.82 -25.25 16.70
C GLN A 259 61.67 -26.34 15.64
N CYS A 260 62.41 -26.26 14.54
CA CYS A 260 62.46 -27.20 13.41
C CYS A 260 63.78 -27.02 12.63
N ASP A 261 64.15 -27.98 11.78
CA ASP A 261 65.17 -27.84 10.71
C ASP A 261 64.83 -28.82 9.58
N ASP A 262 64.65 -28.32 8.35
CA ASP A 262 64.27 -29.09 7.16
C ASP A 262 65.36 -29.09 6.07
N ARG A 263 66.63 -28.88 6.47
CA ARG A 263 67.82 -28.94 5.60
C ARG A 263 67.89 -27.85 4.52
N ASN A 264 67.04 -26.83 4.59
CA ASN A 264 67.15 -25.67 3.72
C ASN A 264 66.59 -24.39 4.40
N GLN A 265 66.63 -23.24 3.72
CA GLN A 265 66.17 -21.94 4.25
C GLN A 265 65.05 -21.36 3.39
N ILE A 266 64.22 -22.20 2.80
CA ILE A 266 63.06 -21.79 2.04
C ILE A 266 61.92 -21.61 3.04
N ASP A 267 61.18 -20.52 2.94
CA ASP A 267 59.95 -20.37 3.72
C ASP A 267 58.82 -21.13 3.00
N GLY A 268 58.03 -21.90 3.74
CA GLY A 268 56.81 -22.56 3.28
C GLY A 268 56.90 -24.07 3.01
N ASP A 269 58.03 -24.74 3.26
CA ASP A 269 58.23 -26.18 3.02
C ASP A 269 58.37 -27.04 4.29
N GLY A 270 58.15 -26.46 5.46
CA GLY A 270 58.04 -27.18 6.73
C GLY A 270 58.81 -26.55 7.88
N CYS A 271 59.84 -25.76 7.58
CA CYS A 271 60.56 -24.95 8.55
C CYS A 271 60.96 -23.61 7.93
N SER A 272 60.53 -22.51 8.53
CA SER A 272 60.91 -21.18 8.06
C SER A 272 62.42 -20.97 8.13
N ALA A 273 62.95 -20.04 7.34
CA ALA A 273 64.35 -19.62 7.40
C ALA A 273 64.77 -19.08 8.79
N GLY A 274 63.79 -18.72 9.64
CA GLY A 274 63.96 -18.31 11.03
C GLY A 274 63.85 -19.44 12.06
N CYS A 275 63.80 -20.70 11.65
CA CYS A 275 63.74 -21.87 12.52
C CYS A 275 62.50 -21.94 13.43
N THR A 276 61.40 -21.40 12.92
CA THR A 276 60.06 -21.60 13.47
C THR A 276 59.32 -22.63 12.66
N ALA A 277 58.68 -23.59 13.35
CA ALA A 277 57.90 -24.63 12.71
C ALA A 277 56.73 -23.99 11.99
N GLU A 278 56.76 -24.10 10.66
CA GLU A 278 55.65 -23.63 9.86
C GLU A 278 54.52 -24.62 9.99
N GLN A 279 53.33 -24.15 10.39
CA GLN A 279 52.15 -24.98 10.22
C GLN A 279 51.92 -25.11 8.72
N VAL A 280 52.29 -26.25 8.16
CA VAL A 280 51.75 -26.73 6.90
C VAL A 280 50.24 -26.78 7.11
N ARG A 281 49.57 -25.68 6.74
CA ARG A 281 48.13 -25.65 6.60
C ARG A 281 47.79 -26.84 5.70
N PRO A 282 46.76 -27.65 6.04
CA PRO A 282 46.27 -28.61 5.07
C PRO A 282 46.08 -27.84 3.77
N SER A 283 46.62 -28.42 2.69
CA SER A 283 46.65 -27.86 1.35
C SER A 283 45.40 -27.04 1.09
N ALA A 284 45.58 -25.80 0.65
CA ALA A 284 44.45 -25.03 0.13
C ALA A 284 43.67 -25.94 -0.85
N PRO A 285 42.34 -26.00 -0.73
CA PRO A 285 41.53 -26.88 -1.55
C PRO A 285 41.91 -26.73 -3.04
N VAL A 286 42.21 -27.84 -3.71
CA VAL A 286 42.71 -27.83 -5.10
C VAL A 286 41.62 -28.27 -6.07
N CYS A 287 40.95 -27.29 -6.68
CA CYS A 287 39.98 -27.56 -7.73
C CYS A 287 40.54 -28.41 -8.87
N GLY A 288 39.79 -29.45 -9.23
CA GLY A 288 40.05 -30.34 -10.34
C GLY A 288 40.90 -31.55 -9.98
N ASN A 289 41.01 -31.92 -8.70
CA ASN A 289 41.77 -33.07 -8.23
C ASN A 289 40.90 -34.33 -8.02
N SER A 290 39.62 -34.26 -8.39
CA SER A 290 38.58 -35.30 -8.24
C SER A 290 38.12 -35.55 -6.80
N ALA A 291 38.37 -34.62 -5.87
CA ALA A 291 37.93 -34.72 -4.49
C ALA A 291 37.41 -33.37 -4.00
N VAL A 292 36.19 -33.34 -3.46
CA VAL A 292 35.63 -32.14 -2.82
C VAL A 292 36.23 -32.00 -1.42
N GLU A 293 37.13 -31.04 -1.25
CA GLU A 293 37.83 -30.75 0.01
C GLU A 293 37.10 -29.68 0.86
N GLU A 294 37.47 -29.54 2.14
CA GLU A 294 36.85 -28.55 3.03
C GLU A 294 37.18 -27.12 2.56
N GLY A 295 36.18 -26.43 2.00
CA GLY A 295 36.32 -25.12 1.37
C GLY A 295 35.93 -25.08 -0.12
N GLU A 296 35.69 -26.23 -0.75
CA GLU A 296 35.22 -26.35 -2.14
C GLU A 296 33.70 -26.51 -2.20
N GLN A 297 33.05 -25.79 -3.13
CA GLN A 297 31.63 -26.01 -3.43
C GLN A 297 31.44 -27.15 -4.46
N CYS A 298 32.47 -27.46 -5.25
CA CYS A 298 32.52 -28.56 -6.20
C CYS A 298 33.96 -28.95 -6.56
N ASP A 299 34.12 -30.13 -7.17
CA ASP A 299 35.32 -30.59 -7.87
C ASP A 299 34.89 -31.60 -8.94
N ASP A 300 35.19 -31.32 -10.22
CA ASP A 300 34.84 -32.17 -11.37
C ASP A 300 36.08 -32.81 -12.03
N GLY A 301 37.19 -32.91 -11.30
CA GLY A 301 38.38 -33.63 -11.69
C GLY A 301 39.18 -32.99 -12.83
N ASN A 302 38.88 -31.75 -13.20
CA ASN A 302 39.62 -31.03 -14.22
C ASN A 302 39.67 -29.51 -13.97
N ARG A 303 40.33 -28.76 -14.86
CA ARG A 303 40.58 -27.32 -14.73
C ARG A 303 39.89 -26.48 -15.83
N VAL A 304 38.80 -26.97 -16.37
CA VAL A 304 37.94 -26.24 -17.30
C VAL A 304 36.99 -25.36 -16.47
N ASN A 305 36.59 -24.19 -16.99
CA ASN A 305 35.71 -23.24 -16.27
C ASN A 305 34.26 -23.28 -16.74
N THR A 306 33.98 -24.08 -17.78
CA THR A 306 32.72 -24.05 -18.54
C THR A 306 31.88 -25.31 -18.35
N ASP A 307 32.33 -26.21 -17.49
CA ASP A 307 31.72 -27.46 -17.09
C ASP A 307 31.22 -27.36 -15.64
N GLY A 308 31.15 -28.50 -14.93
CA GLY A 308 30.45 -28.58 -13.66
C GLY A 308 31.08 -27.73 -12.56
N CYS A 309 32.39 -27.54 -12.57
CA CYS A 309 33.08 -26.76 -11.58
C CYS A 309 34.07 -25.79 -12.21
N THR A 310 34.14 -24.57 -11.69
CA THR A 310 35.15 -23.60 -12.12
C THR A 310 36.44 -23.78 -11.34
N ASN A 311 37.57 -23.32 -11.88
CA ASN A 311 38.89 -23.35 -11.22
C ASN A 311 38.98 -22.64 -9.86
N ARG A 312 37.90 -21.97 -9.43
CA ARG A 312 37.74 -21.36 -8.09
C ARG A 312 36.96 -22.26 -7.12
N CYS A 313 36.77 -23.54 -7.46
CA CYS A 313 35.98 -24.53 -6.73
C CYS A 313 34.50 -24.13 -6.57
N ARG A 314 33.98 -23.27 -7.45
CA ARG A 314 32.57 -22.80 -7.46
C ARG A 314 31.79 -23.43 -8.61
N LEU A 315 30.49 -23.60 -8.40
CA LEU A 315 29.61 -24.22 -9.38
C LEU A 315 29.62 -23.47 -10.71
N GLY A 316 29.85 -24.22 -11.78
CA GLY A 316 29.84 -23.72 -13.15
C GLY A 316 28.43 -23.55 -13.73
N SER A 317 28.35 -23.04 -14.95
CA SER A 317 27.05 -22.77 -15.60
C SER A 317 26.27 -24.07 -15.85
N GLY A 318 24.98 -24.07 -15.51
CA GLY A 318 24.09 -25.23 -15.63
C GLY A 318 24.12 -26.20 -14.45
N GLN A 319 24.85 -25.90 -13.37
CA GLN A 319 24.83 -26.73 -12.15
C GLN A 319 23.68 -26.38 -11.20
N PRO A 320 23.13 -27.37 -10.47
CA PRO A 320 22.14 -27.13 -9.43
C PRO A 320 22.69 -26.29 -8.30
N CYS A 321 21.98 -25.24 -7.91
CA CYS A 321 22.35 -24.34 -6.82
C CYS A 321 21.16 -24.06 -5.89
N ALA A 322 21.46 -23.73 -4.64
CA ALA A 322 20.51 -23.30 -3.63
C ALA A 322 20.61 -21.80 -3.31
N GLY A 323 21.66 -21.12 -3.78
CA GLY A 323 21.91 -19.69 -3.55
C GLY A 323 23.02 -19.13 -4.45
N ASP A 324 23.04 -17.81 -4.61
CA ASP A 324 23.96 -17.08 -5.49
C ASP A 324 25.44 -17.23 -5.11
N ASP A 325 25.72 -17.44 -3.82
CA ASP A 325 27.07 -17.60 -3.26
C ASP A 325 27.76 -18.89 -3.71
N GLN A 326 26.98 -19.88 -4.19
CA GLN A 326 27.48 -21.17 -4.67
C GLN A 326 27.95 -21.12 -6.14
N CYS A 327 27.44 -20.17 -6.92
CA CYS A 327 27.74 -20.05 -8.34
C CYS A 327 28.95 -19.15 -8.58
N ASP A 328 29.81 -19.55 -9.53
CA ASP A 328 30.96 -18.71 -9.91
C ASP A 328 30.52 -17.42 -10.63
N SER A 329 29.37 -17.46 -11.30
CA SER A 329 28.69 -16.32 -11.90
C SER A 329 28.02 -15.39 -10.89
N GLY A 330 27.81 -15.85 -9.65
CA GLY A 330 27.05 -15.15 -8.62
C GLY A 330 25.54 -15.10 -8.87
N ILE A 331 25.00 -15.97 -9.75
CA ILE A 331 23.57 -15.98 -10.10
C ILE A 331 23.05 -17.42 -10.05
N CYS A 332 22.15 -17.67 -9.11
CA CYS A 332 21.36 -18.88 -8.98
C CYS A 332 19.90 -18.57 -9.33
N LEU A 333 19.48 -18.91 -10.55
CA LEU A 333 18.13 -18.65 -11.05
C LEU A 333 17.45 -19.96 -11.43
N ASP A 334 16.24 -20.18 -10.92
CA ASP A 334 15.47 -21.43 -11.05
C ASP A 334 16.23 -22.68 -10.57
N GLY A 335 17.08 -22.50 -9.55
CA GLY A 335 17.89 -23.57 -8.98
C GLY A 335 19.05 -24.03 -9.85
N LEU A 336 19.43 -23.26 -10.88
CA LEU A 336 20.60 -23.50 -11.72
C LEU A 336 21.53 -22.28 -11.75
N CYS A 337 22.84 -22.55 -11.73
CA CYS A 337 23.84 -21.51 -11.92
C CYS A 337 23.78 -21.00 -13.35
N GLN A 338 23.34 -19.76 -13.53
CA GLN A 338 23.23 -19.16 -14.85
C GLN A 338 24.46 -18.34 -15.18
N LYS A 339 24.81 -18.28 -16.46
CA LYS A 339 25.88 -17.42 -16.94
C LYS A 339 25.47 -15.97 -16.68
N ARG A 340 26.40 -15.14 -16.21
CA ARG A 340 26.19 -13.70 -16.08
C ARG A 340 25.83 -13.17 -17.46
N SER A 341 24.62 -12.62 -17.63
CA SER A 341 24.19 -11.99 -18.87
C SER A 341 25.15 -10.86 -19.23
N VAL A 342 25.79 -10.95 -20.38
CA VAL A 342 26.84 -10.00 -20.80
C VAL A 342 26.29 -9.12 -21.89
N CYS A 343 25.81 -7.95 -21.48
CA CYS A 343 25.27 -7.00 -22.41
C CYS A 343 26.32 -6.51 -23.42
N GLY A 344 25.96 -6.59 -24.71
CA GLY A 344 26.78 -6.11 -25.83
C GLY A 344 27.59 -7.21 -26.52
N ASN A 345 27.22 -8.49 -26.34
CA ASN A 345 27.88 -9.63 -26.98
C ASN A 345 27.18 -10.13 -28.27
N ALA A 346 26.05 -9.50 -28.65
CA ALA A 346 25.21 -9.83 -29.81
C ALA A 346 24.40 -11.13 -29.65
N VAL A 347 24.19 -11.59 -28.42
CA VAL A 347 23.36 -12.74 -28.04
C VAL A 347 22.43 -12.27 -26.94
N LYS A 348 21.11 -12.44 -27.14
CA LYS A 348 20.12 -12.14 -26.09
C LYS A 348 20.24 -13.21 -24.99
N ASP A 349 20.97 -12.89 -23.93
CA ASP A 349 21.15 -13.77 -22.77
C ASP A 349 19.88 -13.78 -21.88
N ASN A 350 19.78 -14.77 -21.00
CA ASN A 350 18.67 -14.86 -20.04
C ASN A 350 18.69 -13.64 -19.09
N GLY A 351 17.60 -12.87 -19.07
CA GLY A 351 17.51 -11.61 -18.31
C GLY A 351 17.71 -10.34 -19.13
N GLU A 352 18.15 -10.44 -20.39
CA GLU A 352 18.23 -9.32 -21.33
C GLU A 352 16.93 -9.23 -22.14
N GLN A 353 16.48 -8.00 -22.44
CA GLN A 353 15.33 -7.79 -23.34
C GLN A 353 15.77 -7.77 -24.80
N CYS A 354 17.01 -7.32 -25.04
CA CYS A 354 17.68 -7.26 -26.34
C CYS A 354 19.20 -7.32 -26.15
N ASP A 355 19.95 -7.67 -27.21
CA ASP A 355 21.40 -7.46 -27.32
C ASP A 355 21.78 -7.49 -28.81
N ILE A 356 22.18 -6.34 -29.37
CA ILE A 356 22.66 -6.21 -30.76
C ILE A 356 24.18 -6.02 -30.82
N GLY A 357 24.87 -6.37 -29.73
CA GLY A 357 26.30 -6.38 -29.60
C GLY A 357 26.89 -4.98 -29.43
N LYS A 358 27.97 -4.73 -30.18
CA LYS A 358 28.61 -3.41 -30.26
C LYS A 358 27.70 -2.31 -30.82
N GLN A 359 26.53 -2.67 -31.37
CA GLN A 359 25.55 -1.72 -31.87
C GLN A 359 24.59 -1.22 -30.77
N ASN A 360 24.69 -1.75 -29.53
CA ASN A 360 23.97 -1.19 -28.39
C ASN A 360 24.37 0.28 -28.21
N SER A 361 23.41 1.14 -27.91
CA SER A 361 23.64 2.57 -27.83
C SER A 361 22.59 3.25 -26.96
N ASP A 362 23.05 4.15 -26.09
CA ASP A 362 22.19 5.06 -25.32
C ASP A 362 22.03 6.43 -25.98
N ALA A 363 22.49 6.56 -27.23
CA ALA A 363 22.50 7.82 -27.98
C ALA A 363 21.86 7.70 -29.37
N LEU A 364 21.70 6.48 -29.89
CA LEU A 364 21.12 6.22 -31.20
C LEU A 364 19.71 5.67 -31.05
N PRO A 365 18.72 6.21 -31.79
CA PRO A 365 17.34 5.72 -31.75
C PRO A 365 17.19 4.24 -32.16
N ASP A 366 16.21 3.58 -31.56
CA ASP A 366 15.78 2.20 -31.83
C ASP A 366 16.89 1.18 -31.65
N ARG A 367 17.88 1.51 -30.82
CA ARG A 367 18.96 0.60 -30.45
C ARG A 367 18.70 0.06 -29.06
N CYS A 368 19.10 -1.19 -28.86
CA CYS A 368 19.19 -1.76 -27.53
C CYS A 368 20.09 -0.87 -26.66
N ARG A 369 19.63 -0.51 -25.46
CA ARG A 369 20.40 0.31 -24.53
C ARG A 369 21.60 -0.48 -23.99
N THR A 370 22.61 0.21 -23.48
CA THR A 370 23.84 -0.44 -22.97
C THR A 370 23.60 -1.21 -21.67
N ASP A 371 22.39 -1.12 -21.11
CA ASP A 371 21.86 -1.96 -20.02
C ASP A 371 21.04 -3.17 -20.53
N CYS A 372 21.05 -3.44 -21.84
CA CYS A 372 20.35 -4.54 -22.51
C CYS A 372 18.83 -4.56 -22.30
N LYS A 373 18.28 -3.38 -22.13
CA LYS A 373 16.84 -3.13 -22.18
C LYS A 373 16.46 -2.56 -23.54
N LEU A 374 15.22 -2.85 -23.93
CA LEU A 374 14.64 -2.24 -25.12
C LEU A 374 14.60 -0.71 -24.97
N PRO A 375 14.64 0.02 -26.10
CA PRO A 375 14.43 1.45 -26.10
C PRO A 375 13.13 1.81 -25.35
N ARG A 376 13.18 2.79 -24.45
CA ARG A 376 12.08 3.11 -23.54
C ARG A 376 12.02 4.59 -23.21
N CYS A 377 10.80 5.02 -22.95
CA CYS A 377 10.54 6.35 -22.43
C CYS A 377 11.32 6.67 -21.15
N GLY A 378 12.08 7.76 -21.17
CA GLY A 378 12.90 8.27 -20.07
C GLY A 378 14.32 7.71 -20.01
N ASP A 379 14.85 7.17 -21.09
CA ASP A 379 16.18 6.56 -21.13
C ASP A 379 17.29 7.43 -21.76
N LYS A 380 16.99 8.71 -22.02
CA LYS A 380 17.87 9.77 -22.54
C LYS A 380 18.03 9.79 -24.06
N THR A 381 17.29 8.97 -24.82
CA THR A 381 17.24 9.02 -26.28
C THR A 381 15.80 8.90 -26.78
N ILE A 382 15.40 9.76 -27.72
CA ILE A 382 14.07 9.72 -28.36
C ILE A 382 14.06 8.63 -29.43
N ASP A 383 13.24 7.60 -29.25
CA ASP A 383 13.10 6.47 -30.19
C ASP A 383 11.92 6.60 -31.16
N SER A 384 11.81 5.68 -32.12
CA SER A 384 10.70 5.66 -33.07
C SER A 384 9.37 5.40 -32.35
N GLY A 385 8.47 6.38 -32.44
CA GLY A 385 7.17 6.36 -31.75
C GLY A 385 7.13 7.25 -30.51
N GLU A 386 8.27 7.84 -30.13
CA GLU A 386 8.37 8.84 -29.08
C GLU A 386 8.46 10.25 -29.68
N GLU A 387 7.80 11.21 -29.05
CA GLU A 387 7.92 12.64 -29.40
C GLU A 387 8.92 13.37 -28.50
N CYS A 388 9.14 12.83 -27.29
CA CYS A 388 10.04 13.33 -26.26
C CYS A 388 10.50 12.17 -25.39
N ASP A 389 11.43 12.42 -24.46
CA ASP A 389 12.04 11.36 -23.66
C ASP A 389 12.17 11.73 -22.16
N GLY A 390 11.06 11.60 -21.43
CA GLY A 390 10.96 11.71 -19.96
C GLY A 390 11.34 13.05 -19.29
N GLN A 391 11.56 14.12 -20.05
CA GLN A 391 11.95 15.45 -19.54
C GLN A 391 10.73 16.32 -19.14
N GLU A 392 10.96 17.55 -18.65
CA GLU A 392 9.88 18.52 -18.40
C GLU A 392 9.01 18.69 -19.66
N ASN A 393 7.70 18.53 -19.50
CA ASN A 393 6.68 18.46 -20.56
C ASN A 393 6.62 17.16 -21.38
N CYS A 394 7.22 16.06 -20.92
CA CYS A 394 7.06 14.75 -21.51
C CYS A 394 6.16 13.85 -20.64
N THR A 395 5.14 13.23 -21.23
CA THR A 395 4.24 12.33 -20.50
C THR A 395 4.88 10.95 -20.27
N MET A 396 4.29 10.14 -19.39
CA MET A 396 4.72 8.75 -19.13
C MET A 396 4.68 7.84 -20.38
N TYR A 397 4.00 8.29 -21.44
CA TYR A 397 3.89 7.62 -22.74
C TYR A 397 4.82 8.21 -23.80
N CYS A 398 5.76 9.08 -23.41
CA CYS A 398 6.70 9.77 -24.30
C CYS A 398 6.08 10.55 -25.45
N LEU A 399 4.85 11.02 -25.23
CA LEU A 399 4.21 12.06 -26.02
C LEU A 399 4.49 13.41 -25.36
N PHE A 400 4.66 14.46 -26.18
CA PHE A 400 4.65 15.81 -25.62
C PHE A 400 3.35 15.97 -24.85
N ALA A 401 3.45 16.40 -23.60
CA ALA A 401 2.26 16.87 -22.91
C ALA A 401 1.67 17.95 -23.81
N ALA A 402 0.43 17.72 -24.31
CA ALA A 402 -0.34 18.73 -25.04
C ALA A 402 -0.11 20.07 -24.34
N PRO A 403 0.21 21.15 -25.10
CA PRO A 403 0.89 22.33 -24.57
C PRO A 403 0.26 22.63 -23.24
N ALA A 404 1.04 22.44 -22.17
CA ALA A 404 0.54 22.56 -20.83
C ALA A 404 -0.19 23.89 -20.81
N SER A 405 -1.52 23.82 -20.64
CA SER A 405 -2.38 24.95 -20.32
C SER A 405 -1.56 25.91 -19.47
N THR A 406 -1.13 27.02 -20.07
CA THR A 406 -0.06 27.82 -19.49
C THR A 406 -0.68 28.74 -18.49
N CYS A 407 -0.87 28.18 -17.31
CA CYS A 407 -1.56 28.87 -16.26
C CYS A 407 -0.87 30.20 -15.90
N GLY A 408 -1.57 31.30 -16.18
CA GLY A 408 -1.16 32.67 -15.88
C GLY A 408 -0.77 33.50 -17.10
N ASP A 409 -1.11 33.06 -18.31
CA ASP A 409 -0.90 33.84 -19.53
C ASP A 409 -2.09 34.77 -19.90
N GLY A 410 -3.21 34.63 -19.19
CA GLY A 410 -4.42 35.43 -19.37
C GLY A 410 -5.40 34.89 -20.41
N VAL A 411 -5.19 33.66 -20.89
CA VAL A 411 -6.06 32.96 -21.85
C VAL A 411 -6.59 31.69 -21.19
N LEU A 412 -7.89 31.41 -21.32
CA LEU A 412 -8.47 30.18 -20.79
C LEU A 412 -8.21 29.01 -21.75
N ASP A 413 -7.20 28.20 -21.45
CA ASP A 413 -6.78 27.06 -22.27
C ASP A 413 -7.58 25.78 -22.00
N THR A 414 -7.44 24.80 -22.89
CA THR A 414 -8.13 23.50 -22.76
C THR A 414 -7.49 22.68 -21.63
N GLY A 415 -8.15 22.63 -20.47
CA GLY A 415 -7.64 21.97 -19.26
C GLY A 415 -7.65 22.89 -18.02
N GLU A 416 -7.82 24.19 -18.22
CA GLU A 416 -7.93 25.18 -17.15
C GLU A 416 -9.39 25.41 -16.74
N GLN A 417 -9.61 25.68 -15.46
CA GLN A 417 -10.90 26.10 -14.95
C GLN A 417 -11.02 27.63 -14.87
N CYS A 418 -9.89 28.33 -14.94
CA CYS A 418 -9.75 29.78 -14.87
C CYS A 418 -8.35 30.19 -15.36
N ASP A 419 -8.18 31.44 -15.80
CA ASP A 419 -6.87 32.06 -16.01
C ASP A 419 -7.00 33.59 -15.83
N ASP A 420 -6.46 34.13 -14.74
CA ASP A 420 -6.45 35.57 -14.44
C ASP A 420 -5.12 36.24 -14.85
N GLY A 421 -4.29 35.55 -15.63
CA GLY A 421 -2.95 35.95 -16.02
C GLY A 421 -1.98 35.93 -14.84
N THR A 422 -1.09 36.92 -14.78
CA THR A 422 -0.13 37.07 -13.67
C THR A 422 -0.78 37.28 -12.29
N ARG A 423 -2.11 37.40 -12.21
CA ARG A 423 -2.85 37.53 -10.95
C ARG A 423 -3.22 36.18 -10.34
N ASN A 424 -2.98 35.06 -11.01
CA ASN A 424 -3.20 33.72 -10.45
C ASN A 424 -2.48 33.58 -9.09
N GLY A 425 -3.19 33.08 -8.08
CA GLY A 425 -2.70 32.92 -6.71
C GLY A 425 -2.67 34.19 -5.86
N THR A 426 -3.07 35.34 -6.38
CA THR A 426 -3.20 36.59 -5.60
C THR A 426 -4.54 36.62 -4.85
N ALA A 427 -4.63 37.41 -3.79
CA ALA A 427 -5.86 37.56 -2.98
C ALA A 427 -7.06 38.14 -3.76
N GLU A 428 -6.82 38.70 -4.95
CA GLU A 428 -7.81 39.31 -5.82
C GLU A 428 -8.22 38.39 -6.99
N SER A 429 -7.56 37.24 -7.15
CA SER A 429 -7.83 36.25 -8.19
C SER A 429 -8.53 35.03 -7.62
N ARG A 430 -9.53 34.53 -8.34
CA ARG A 430 -10.24 33.28 -8.01
C ARG A 430 -9.54 32.05 -8.56
N CYS A 431 -8.36 32.26 -9.14
CA CYS A 431 -7.61 31.27 -9.86
C CYS A 431 -6.32 30.94 -9.12
N SER A 432 -6.04 29.66 -8.87
CA SER A 432 -4.75 29.23 -8.31
C SER A 432 -3.62 29.49 -9.29
N LEU A 433 -2.39 29.46 -8.79
CA LEU A 433 -1.17 29.26 -9.59
C LEU A 433 -1.17 27.96 -10.44
N ARG A 434 -2.21 27.11 -10.31
CA ARG A 434 -2.40 25.87 -11.06
C ARG A 434 -3.68 25.88 -11.92
N CYS A 435 -4.31 27.04 -12.09
CA CYS A 435 -5.47 27.27 -12.96
C CYS A 435 -6.70 26.41 -12.66
N VAL A 436 -6.79 26.04 -11.39
CA VAL A 436 -7.98 25.51 -10.75
C VAL A 436 -8.61 26.65 -9.96
N LEU A 437 -9.94 26.72 -9.96
CA LEU A 437 -10.66 27.65 -9.11
C LEU A 437 -10.30 27.37 -7.65
N THR A 438 -9.65 28.33 -6.99
CA THR A 438 -9.33 28.19 -5.57
C THR A 438 -10.57 28.45 -4.75
N THR A 439 -11.08 27.39 -4.13
CA THR A 439 -11.90 27.59 -2.93
C THR A 439 -10.93 27.96 -1.82
N VAL A 440 -11.06 29.19 -1.30
CA VAL A 440 -10.31 29.81 -0.18
C VAL A 440 -9.04 30.57 -0.63
N GLN A 441 -9.04 31.90 -0.73
CA GLN A 441 -9.23 32.87 0.36
C GLN A 441 -10.21 33.98 -0.04
N VAL A 442 -11.48 33.80 0.30
CA VAL A 442 -12.21 34.91 0.93
C VAL A 442 -12.35 34.44 2.36
N GLN A 443 -12.06 35.32 3.33
CA GLN A 443 -12.43 35.07 4.72
C GLN A 443 -13.82 34.41 4.73
N PRO A 444 -14.06 33.33 5.51
CA PRO A 444 -15.41 32.81 5.62
C PRO A 444 -16.30 34.00 6.00
N PRO A 445 -17.36 34.27 5.21
CA PRO A 445 -18.17 35.45 5.42
C PRO A 445 -18.61 35.55 6.89
N ILE A 446 -18.34 36.68 7.53
CA ILE A 446 -18.59 36.84 8.96
C ILE A 446 -20.04 37.28 9.15
N CYS A 447 -20.95 36.30 9.18
CA CYS A 447 -22.35 36.58 9.40
C CYS A 447 -22.57 37.31 10.72
N GLY A 448 -23.25 38.45 10.64
CA GLY A 448 -23.64 39.24 11.80
C GLY A 448 -22.66 40.36 12.15
N ASN A 449 -21.82 40.78 11.21
CA ASN A 449 -20.88 41.89 11.41
C ASN A 449 -21.43 43.25 10.89
N SER A 450 -22.70 43.26 10.44
CA SER A 450 -23.42 44.40 9.84
C SER A 450 -22.95 44.81 8.45
N LYS A 451 -22.22 43.95 7.72
CA LYS A 451 -21.76 44.21 6.35
C LYS A 451 -22.00 42.99 5.47
N VAL A 452 -22.85 43.16 4.45
CA VAL A 452 -23.04 42.13 3.42
C VAL A 452 -21.81 42.08 2.51
N GLU A 453 -21.01 41.03 2.64
CA GLU A 453 -19.80 40.78 1.84
C GLU A 453 -20.10 40.04 0.52
N THR A 454 -19.16 40.00 -0.43
CA THR A 454 -19.37 39.44 -1.79
C THR A 454 -19.76 37.96 -1.85
N ASN A 455 -19.65 37.22 -0.72
CA ASN A 455 -20.03 35.82 -0.59
C ASN A 455 -21.12 35.58 0.50
N GLU A 456 -21.80 36.63 0.96
CA GLU A 456 -22.95 36.53 1.88
C GLU A 456 -24.28 36.72 1.18
N LEU A 457 -25.25 35.83 1.45
CA LEU A 457 -26.63 36.03 1.00
C LEU A 457 -27.38 37.05 1.87
N CYS A 458 -26.96 37.20 3.13
CA CYS A 458 -27.49 38.17 4.08
C CYS A 458 -26.49 38.42 5.23
N ASP A 459 -26.69 39.53 5.95
CA ASP A 459 -26.07 39.85 7.24
C ASP A 459 -27.04 40.77 7.99
N ASP A 460 -27.42 40.42 9.23
CA ASP A 460 -28.33 41.22 10.06
C ASP A 460 -27.67 41.76 11.35
N GLY A 461 -26.33 41.82 11.35
CA GLY A 461 -25.54 42.45 12.39
C GLY A 461 -25.49 41.69 13.72
N ASN A 462 -25.94 40.44 13.75
CA ASN A 462 -25.86 39.59 14.93
C ASN A 462 -25.66 38.10 14.57
N SER A 463 -25.27 37.28 15.53
CA SER A 463 -24.97 35.85 15.31
C SER A 463 -26.10 34.91 15.78
N VAL A 464 -27.31 35.43 15.97
CA VAL A 464 -28.50 34.64 16.31
C VAL A 464 -28.99 33.95 15.04
N SER A 465 -29.60 32.79 15.21
CA SER A 465 -30.20 32.02 14.11
C SER A 465 -31.72 32.12 14.18
N ALA A 466 -32.43 31.90 13.07
CA ALA A 466 -33.88 32.00 12.93
C ALA A 466 -34.52 33.40 13.02
N ASP A 467 -33.72 34.46 12.85
CA ASP A 467 -34.10 35.84 12.57
C ASP A 467 -33.94 36.16 11.07
N ALA A 468 -33.42 37.32 10.67
CA ALA A 468 -33.37 37.70 9.26
C ALA A 468 -32.21 37.00 8.55
N CYS A 469 -31.10 36.76 9.22
CA CYS A 469 -29.96 36.03 8.68
C CYS A 469 -29.39 35.04 9.69
N SER A 470 -29.28 33.78 9.31
CA SER A 470 -28.68 32.79 10.19
C SER A 470 -27.18 33.00 10.33
N ASN A 471 -26.57 32.54 11.43
CA ASN A 471 -25.12 32.50 11.66
C ASN A 471 -24.26 31.76 10.60
N ARG A 472 -24.87 31.23 9.54
CA ARG A 472 -24.24 30.63 8.36
C ARG A 472 -24.46 31.46 7.07
N CYS A 473 -24.86 32.73 7.21
CA CYS A 473 -25.20 33.65 6.12
C CYS A 473 -26.35 33.14 5.23
N LEU A 474 -27.30 32.37 5.80
CA LEU A 474 -28.49 31.88 5.07
C LEU A 474 -29.72 32.71 5.42
N LEU A 475 -30.57 32.94 4.44
CA LEU A 475 -31.79 33.74 4.56
C LEU A 475 -32.74 33.14 5.60
N GLY A 476 -33.18 33.99 6.51
CA GLY A 476 -34.18 33.69 7.51
C GLY A 476 -35.60 33.56 6.95
N ALA A 477 -36.51 33.07 7.78
CA ALA A 477 -37.89 32.85 7.38
C ALA A 477 -38.61 34.18 7.03
N GLY A 478 -39.23 34.23 5.85
CA GLY A 478 -39.93 35.41 5.32
C GLY A 478 -39.12 36.27 4.36
N LEU A 479 -37.85 35.94 4.11
CA LEU A 479 -37.02 36.62 3.10
C LEU A 479 -37.18 36.00 1.71
N ALA A 480 -37.00 36.83 0.68
CA ALA A 480 -37.16 36.41 -0.71
C ALA A 480 -36.04 35.46 -1.14
N CYS A 481 -36.41 34.33 -1.74
CA CYS A 481 -35.49 33.32 -2.21
C CYS A 481 -35.86 32.87 -3.62
N THR A 482 -34.88 32.29 -4.31
CA THR A 482 -35.02 31.67 -5.63
C THR A 482 -34.64 30.19 -5.60
N ASP A 483 -33.81 29.78 -4.63
CA ASP A 483 -33.34 28.41 -4.46
C ASP A 483 -33.48 27.97 -2.99
N PRO A 484 -33.83 26.70 -2.70
CA PRO A 484 -33.93 26.18 -1.34
C PRO A 484 -32.63 26.28 -0.52
N LEU A 485 -31.46 26.21 -1.16
CA LEU A 485 -30.14 26.31 -0.50
C LEU A 485 -29.86 27.71 0.05
N GLN A 486 -30.62 28.73 -0.37
CA GLN A 486 -30.48 30.09 0.13
C GLN A 486 -31.10 30.27 1.52
N CYS A 487 -31.99 29.38 1.93
CA CYS A 487 -32.73 29.49 3.19
C CYS A 487 -32.07 28.67 4.29
N GLU A 488 -32.02 29.19 5.52
CA GLU A 488 -31.51 28.45 6.69
C GLU A 488 -32.24 27.11 6.88
N THR A 489 -33.52 27.11 6.57
CA THR A 489 -34.43 25.97 6.69
C THR A 489 -34.32 24.98 5.51
N GLY A 490 -33.54 25.32 4.48
CA GLY A 490 -33.48 24.55 3.24
C GLY A 490 -34.78 24.58 2.43
N LEU A 491 -35.67 25.55 2.67
CA LEU A 491 -37.03 25.58 2.12
C LEU A 491 -37.40 26.93 1.52
N CYS A 492 -37.43 26.99 0.19
CA CYS A 492 -37.93 28.13 -0.57
C CYS A 492 -39.32 27.83 -1.17
N LEU A 493 -40.37 28.50 -0.67
CA LEU A 493 -41.76 28.26 -1.09
C LEU A 493 -42.45 29.56 -1.49
N ASP A 494 -42.88 29.63 -2.75
CA ASP A 494 -43.50 30.81 -3.38
C ASP A 494 -42.57 32.04 -3.36
N GLY A 495 -41.28 31.78 -3.54
CA GLY A 495 -40.25 32.82 -3.55
C GLY A 495 -39.88 33.36 -2.16
N LEU A 496 -40.30 32.70 -1.08
CA LEU A 496 -39.99 33.09 0.30
C LEU A 496 -39.42 31.92 1.09
N CYS A 497 -38.40 32.18 1.92
CA CYS A 497 -37.86 31.20 2.86
C CYS A 497 -38.92 30.90 3.92
N ARG A 498 -39.27 29.62 4.10
CA ARG A 498 -40.26 29.22 5.10
C ARG A 498 -39.64 28.28 6.13
N LYS A 499 -40.15 28.32 7.36
CA LYS A 499 -39.79 27.34 8.40
C LYS A 499 -40.31 25.96 7.99
N ILE A 500 -39.64 24.90 8.45
CA ILE A 500 -40.15 23.54 8.33
C ILE A 500 -41.51 23.51 9.04
N GLY A 501 -42.54 23.10 8.32
CA GLY A 501 -43.92 23.20 8.77
C GLY A 501 -44.26 22.15 9.83
N GLY A 502 -44.96 22.58 10.87
CA GLY A 502 -45.62 21.70 11.82
C GLY A 502 -46.92 21.14 11.25
N MET A 503 -47.57 20.23 11.99
CA MET A 503 -48.84 19.64 11.56
C MET A 503 -49.92 20.71 11.33
N GLY A 504 -50.48 20.74 10.11
CA GLY A 504 -51.45 21.73 9.66
C GLY A 504 -50.88 22.87 8.80
N ASP A 505 -49.56 22.97 8.64
CA ASP A 505 -48.93 23.99 7.80
C ASP A 505 -48.95 23.61 6.32
N VAL A 506 -48.92 24.61 5.43
CA VAL A 506 -48.93 24.38 3.97
C VAL A 506 -47.58 23.83 3.51
N CYS A 507 -47.62 22.77 2.69
CA CYS A 507 -46.44 22.10 2.16
C CYS A 507 -46.61 21.78 0.67
N LYS A 508 -45.49 21.50 -0.01
CA LYS A 508 -45.47 20.98 -1.41
C LYS A 508 -44.83 19.60 -1.49
N MET A 509 -43.85 19.31 -0.64
CA MET A 509 -43.17 18.03 -0.56
C MET A 509 -43.07 17.58 0.90
N ASP A 510 -42.88 16.28 1.10
CA ASP A 510 -42.79 15.63 2.41
C ASP A 510 -41.70 16.23 3.30
N ILE A 511 -40.55 16.58 2.72
CA ILE A 511 -39.41 17.20 3.42
C ILE A 511 -39.73 18.59 3.98
N HIS A 512 -40.84 19.22 3.57
CA HIS A 512 -41.26 20.53 4.07
C HIS A 512 -41.96 20.43 5.44
N CYS A 513 -42.21 19.22 5.93
CA CYS A 513 -42.93 18.96 7.17
C CYS A 513 -42.01 18.29 8.19
N GLU A 514 -42.10 18.70 9.45
CA GLU A 514 -41.33 18.03 10.54
C GLU A 514 -41.71 16.55 10.69
N SER A 515 -42.94 16.21 10.32
CA SER A 515 -43.43 14.82 10.27
C SER A 515 -42.87 14.02 9.10
N GLY A 516 -42.25 14.69 8.11
CA GLY A 516 -41.83 14.10 6.84
C GLY A 516 -42.98 13.68 5.94
N LEU A 517 -44.18 14.26 6.12
CA LEU A 517 -45.40 13.86 5.42
C LEU A 517 -46.23 15.08 5.02
N CYS A 518 -46.36 15.30 3.71
CA CYS A 518 -47.17 16.34 3.10
C CYS A 518 -48.36 15.71 2.37
N ARG A 519 -49.57 15.87 2.93
CA ARG A 519 -50.78 15.28 2.36
C ARG A 519 -51.76 16.35 1.94
N ASN A 520 -52.13 16.35 0.65
CA ASN A 520 -53.02 17.35 0.05
C ASN A 520 -52.54 18.80 0.26
N GLY A 521 -51.22 19.01 0.23
CA GLY A 521 -50.61 20.32 0.41
C GLY A 521 -50.58 20.82 1.85
N VAL A 522 -50.84 19.95 2.84
CA VAL A 522 -50.78 20.27 4.27
C VAL A 522 -49.96 19.23 5.02
N CYS A 523 -49.10 19.66 5.94
CA CYS A 523 -48.30 18.79 6.77
C CYS A 523 -49.18 17.93 7.67
N ALA A 524 -49.06 16.61 7.50
CA ALA A 524 -49.85 15.62 8.21
C ALA A 524 -48.94 14.73 9.06
N GLY A 525 -49.45 14.20 10.16
CA GLY A 525 -48.75 13.18 10.96
C GLY A 525 -49.35 11.80 10.74
N LEU A 526 -48.57 10.77 11.07
CA LEU A 526 -49.00 9.37 11.12
C LEU A 526 -50.12 9.19 12.14
N GLY A 527 -51.09 8.33 11.81
CA GLY A 527 -52.20 7.98 12.67
C GLY A 527 -51.78 7.10 13.85
N ILE A 528 -52.65 6.99 14.86
CA ILE A 528 -52.43 6.08 15.99
C ILE A 528 -52.30 4.63 15.47
N GLY A 529 -51.28 3.92 15.91
CA GLY A 529 -51.00 2.53 15.49
C GLY A 529 -50.02 2.40 14.32
N GLU A 530 -49.62 3.49 13.67
CA GLU A 530 -48.63 3.47 12.60
C GLU A 530 -47.19 3.48 13.14
N ALA A 531 -46.27 2.87 12.39
CA ALA A 531 -44.87 2.74 12.80
C ALA A 531 -44.15 4.10 12.71
N CYS A 532 -43.46 4.48 13.79
CA CYS A 532 -42.73 5.73 13.90
C CYS A 532 -41.32 5.49 14.44
N LYS A 533 -40.42 6.42 14.12
CA LYS A 533 -39.06 6.47 14.65
C LYS A 533 -38.91 7.60 15.67
N THR A 534 -39.57 8.74 15.45
CA THR A 534 -39.54 9.90 16.34
C THR A 534 -40.94 10.41 16.65
N ASN A 535 -41.07 11.13 17.76
CA ASN A 535 -42.33 11.71 18.23
C ASN A 535 -43.00 12.62 17.18
N ASN A 536 -42.22 13.38 16.43
CA ASN A 536 -42.71 14.40 15.49
C ASN A 536 -43.37 13.80 14.24
N GLN A 537 -43.17 12.50 13.99
CA GLN A 537 -43.83 11.80 12.88
C GLN A 537 -45.29 11.48 13.18
N CYS A 538 -45.68 11.37 14.45
CA CYS A 538 -47.02 10.99 14.87
C CYS A 538 -47.93 12.21 14.97
N ALA A 539 -49.16 12.15 14.46
CA ALA A 539 -50.13 13.23 14.60
C ALA A 539 -50.35 13.64 16.07
N SER A 540 -50.25 12.68 17.00
CA SER A 540 -50.33 12.89 18.45
C SER A 540 -49.07 13.50 19.09
N GLY A 541 -47.96 13.58 18.35
CA GLY A 541 -46.64 13.97 18.88
C GLY A 541 -46.00 12.91 19.79
N LEU A 542 -46.53 11.68 19.83
CA LEU A 542 -46.07 10.61 20.73
C LEU A 542 -45.76 9.33 19.96
N CYS A 543 -44.47 8.99 19.89
CA CYS A 543 -43.98 7.71 19.40
C CYS A 543 -43.54 6.86 20.60
N ARG A 544 -44.29 5.79 20.91
CA ARG A 544 -43.96 4.87 22.01
C ARG A 544 -43.68 3.49 21.45
N ASN A 545 -42.51 2.94 21.79
CA ASN A 545 -42.07 1.62 21.32
C ASN A 545 -42.12 1.47 19.78
N GLY A 546 -41.82 2.55 19.05
CA GLY A 546 -41.82 2.56 17.58
C GLY A 546 -43.21 2.62 16.94
N VAL A 547 -44.26 2.93 17.70
CA VAL A 547 -45.64 3.06 17.20
C VAL A 547 -46.27 4.35 17.73
N CYS A 548 -47.06 5.03 16.89
CA CYS A 548 -47.75 6.26 17.26
C CYS A 548 -48.84 5.99 18.31
N ALA A 549 -48.72 6.62 19.47
CA ALA A 549 -49.63 6.48 20.60
C ALA A 549 -50.59 7.68 20.69
N GLY A 550 -51.85 7.44 21.03
CA GLY A 550 -52.82 8.52 21.20
C GLY A 550 -52.66 9.28 22.52
N LEU A 551 -53.07 10.55 22.52
CA LEU A 551 -53.16 11.41 23.70
C LEU A 551 -54.25 10.93 24.67
N GLY A 552 -54.00 11.11 25.96
CA GLY A 552 -54.89 10.76 27.06
C GLY A 552 -56.07 11.73 27.21
N ILE A 553 -57.07 11.35 28.00
CA ILE A 553 -58.25 12.19 28.27
C ILE A 553 -57.82 13.48 28.97
N GLY A 554 -58.29 14.63 28.48
CA GLY A 554 -57.95 15.95 29.00
C GLY A 554 -56.70 16.59 28.38
N GLU A 555 -55.95 15.88 27.54
CA GLU A 555 -54.82 16.45 26.81
C GLU A 555 -55.28 17.27 25.59
N ALA A 556 -54.52 18.31 25.24
CA ALA A 556 -54.87 19.23 24.16
C ALA A 556 -54.69 18.55 22.79
N CYS A 557 -55.69 18.70 21.91
CA CYS A 557 -55.71 18.12 20.58
C CYS A 557 -56.25 19.13 19.55
N LYS A 558 -55.86 18.95 18.30
CA LYS A 558 -56.34 19.66 17.10
C LYS A 558 -57.25 18.79 16.22
N ALA A 559 -57.07 17.47 16.25
CA ALA A 559 -57.84 16.54 15.43
C ALA A 559 -58.14 15.23 16.16
N ASN A 560 -59.25 14.59 15.77
CA ASN A 560 -59.75 13.35 16.38
C ASN A 560 -58.70 12.22 16.39
N ASN A 561 -57.91 12.10 15.33
CA ASN A 561 -56.89 11.06 15.18
C ASN A 561 -55.66 11.24 16.11
N GLN A 562 -55.63 12.28 16.94
CA GLN A 562 -54.56 12.50 17.93
C GLN A 562 -54.93 11.91 19.30
N CYS A 563 -56.21 11.69 19.57
CA CYS A 563 -56.70 11.18 20.85
C CYS A 563 -56.82 9.66 20.83
N ALA A 564 -56.42 9.00 21.91
CA ALA A 564 -56.64 7.56 22.07
C ALA A 564 -58.14 7.20 22.01
N SER A 565 -59.01 8.13 22.44
CA SER A 565 -60.47 8.02 22.35
C SER A 565 -61.05 8.35 20.97
N SER A 566 -60.22 8.77 20.01
CA SER A 566 -60.61 9.31 18.70
C SER A 566 -61.56 10.53 18.74
N LEU A 567 -61.66 11.20 19.90
CA LEU A 567 -62.63 12.28 20.12
C LEU A 567 -61.91 13.55 20.60
N CYS A 568 -61.72 14.51 19.70
CA CYS A 568 -61.17 15.82 19.99
C CYS A 568 -62.29 16.87 19.95
N ILE A 569 -62.78 17.31 21.11
CA ILE A 569 -63.88 18.27 21.21
C ILE A 569 -63.42 19.46 22.05
N GLY A 570 -63.61 20.67 21.52
CA GLY A 570 -63.20 21.90 22.20
C GLY A 570 -61.68 22.02 22.39
N GLY A 571 -60.89 21.31 21.58
CA GLY A 571 -59.43 21.30 21.66
C GLY A 571 -58.85 20.37 22.70
N PHE A 572 -59.65 19.48 23.31
CA PHE A 572 -59.20 18.50 24.31
C PHE A 572 -59.75 17.10 24.02
N CYS A 573 -58.96 16.07 24.34
CA CYS A 573 -59.37 14.68 24.19
C CYS A 573 -60.45 14.32 25.21
N GLN A 574 -61.64 13.97 24.72
CA GLN A 574 -62.79 13.59 25.54
C GLN A 574 -62.92 12.06 25.62
N PRO A 575 -63.50 11.50 26.70
CA PRO A 575 -63.81 10.08 26.73
C PRO A 575 -64.82 9.74 25.63
N GLY A 576 -64.56 8.71 24.84
CA GLY A 576 -65.51 8.20 23.85
C GLY A 576 -66.75 7.63 24.54
N GLU A 577 -67.90 7.65 23.87
CA GLU A 577 -69.24 7.28 24.37
C GLU A 577 -69.41 5.82 24.88
N SER A 578 -68.33 5.09 25.16
CA SER A 578 -68.38 3.71 25.66
C SER A 578 -68.00 3.58 27.15
N MET A 579 -68.26 4.60 27.97
CA MET A 579 -68.08 4.52 29.44
C MET A 579 -69.32 4.97 30.25
N TYR A 580 -70.48 5.15 29.63
CA TYR A 580 -71.75 5.29 30.36
C TYR A 580 -72.54 3.98 30.34
N ALA A 581 -72.13 3.05 31.19
CA ALA A 581 -72.99 2.01 31.75
C ALA A 581 -72.40 1.65 33.11
N THR A 582 -72.88 2.22 34.21
CA THR A 582 -74.03 1.66 34.92
C THR A 582 -74.57 2.73 35.86
N VAL A 583 -75.80 3.18 35.63
CA VAL A 583 -76.54 3.98 36.61
C VAL A 583 -77.24 2.99 37.54
N LEU A 584 -76.82 2.93 38.79
CA LEU A 584 -77.64 2.45 39.92
C LEU A 584 -77.92 3.65 40.83
N PRO A 585 -79.17 3.89 41.25
CA PRO A 585 -79.57 5.12 41.92
C PRO A 585 -79.46 5.02 43.46
N LEU A 586 -79.36 6.20 44.10
CA LEU A 586 -79.86 6.64 45.42
C LEU A 586 -78.81 7.44 46.22
N PRO A 587 -79.20 8.37 47.12
CA PRO A 587 -80.27 9.38 47.03
C PRO A 587 -79.73 10.81 47.31
N ALA A 588 -80.64 11.78 47.17
CA ALA A 588 -80.44 13.22 47.25
C ALA A 588 -79.78 13.75 48.54
N GLY A 589 -78.98 14.80 48.40
CA GLY A 589 -78.69 15.74 49.49
C GLY A 589 -77.51 16.69 49.28
N THR A 590 -77.84 17.97 49.03
CA THR A 590 -77.07 19.20 49.35
C THR A 590 -76.07 19.79 48.32
N PRO A 591 -75.91 21.14 48.29
CA PRO A 591 -75.95 21.90 47.04
C PRO A 591 -74.61 22.46 46.50
N LEU A 592 -74.71 22.90 45.24
CA LEU A 592 -73.77 23.62 44.38
C LEU A 592 -72.86 24.67 45.05
N LEU A 593 -71.58 24.66 44.64
CA LEU A 593 -70.76 25.86 44.53
C LEU A 593 -70.15 25.95 43.12
N THR A 594 -70.58 26.96 42.39
CA THR A 594 -70.09 27.38 41.07
C THR A 594 -68.77 28.15 41.18
N VAL A 595 -67.78 27.82 40.36
CA VAL A 595 -66.63 28.71 40.10
C VAL A 595 -66.46 28.89 38.59
N LYS A 596 -66.55 30.16 38.17
CA LYS A 596 -66.28 30.70 36.82
C LYS A 596 -64.76 30.99 36.68
N PRO A 597 -64.20 31.10 35.46
CA PRO A 597 -62.76 31.14 35.21
C PRO A 597 -62.18 32.56 35.28
N PRO A 598 -60.87 32.75 35.55
CA PRO A 598 -60.24 34.05 35.48
C PRO A 598 -59.69 34.37 34.08
N LYS A 599 -59.93 35.62 33.66
CA LYS A 599 -59.30 36.30 32.52
C LYS A 599 -57.97 36.94 32.93
N THR A 600 -57.08 36.95 31.96
CA THR A 600 -55.83 37.71 31.74
C THR A 600 -55.79 39.16 32.23
N THR A 601 -54.61 39.62 32.69
CA THR A 601 -53.97 40.90 32.25
C THR A 601 -52.50 41.03 32.76
N PRO A 602 -51.65 41.89 32.14
CA PRO A 602 -50.17 41.87 32.20
C PRO A 602 -49.50 43.11 32.86
N SER A 603 -48.16 43.17 32.79
CA SER A 603 -47.21 44.32 32.91
C SER A 603 -46.56 44.63 34.29
N GLY A 604 -45.21 44.82 34.28
CA GLY A 604 -44.28 45.00 35.43
C GLY A 604 -44.19 46.44 36.00
N PRO A 605 -43.02 46.99 36.47
CA PRO A 605 -41.66 46.43 36.62
C PRO A 605 -40.91 46.72 37.97
N ALA A 606 -39.71 46.11 38.11
CA ALA A 606 -38.49 46.51 38.87
C ALA A 606 -38.46 46.59 40.42
N ALA A 607 -37.57 45.77 41.03
CA ALA A 607 -36.59 46.20 42.06
C ALA A 607 -35.50 45.13 42.33
N LEU A 608 -34.24 45.58 42.39
CA LEU A 608 -33.00 44.90 42.77
C LEU A 608 -33.05 44.13 44.10
N VAL A 609 -32.28 43.03 44.23
CA VAL A 609 -31.17 42.88 45.23
C VAL A 609 -30.16 41.81 44.75
N VAL A 610 -28.88 42.20 44.76
CA VAL A 610 -27.67 41.39 44.56
C VAL A 610 -27.24 40.78 45.90
N VAL A 611 -26.87 39.48 45.96
CA VAL A 611 -25.70 38.95 46.73
C VAL A 611 -25.28 37.60 46.12
N ALA A 612 -23.97 37.38 46.09
CA ALA A 612 -23.21 36.41 45.32
C ALA A 612 -22.80 35.12 46.06
N LEU A 613 -22.12 34.25 45.28
CA LEU A 613 -21.08 33.24 45.62
C LEU A 613 -21.50 31.79 45.91
N GLY A 614 -20.82 30.85 45.24
CA GLY A 614 -20.58 29.50 45.77
C GLY A 614 -20.33 28.39 44.75
N ALA A 615 -19.06 28.14 44.43
CA ALA A 615 -18.46 27.18 43.49
C ALA A 615 -18.73 25.66 43.68
N ALA A 616 -18.21 24.92 42.68
CA ALA A 616 -17.67 23.54 42.66
C ALA A 616 -18.60 22.43 42.11
N LEU A 617 -18.38 21.90 40.90
CA LEU A 617 -17.33 20.94 40.43
C LEU A 617 -17.50 19.52 40.98
N GLY A 618 -17.53 18.52 40.09
CA GLY A 618 -16.95 17.20 40.38
C GLY A 618 -17.71 15.96 39.91
N PHE A 619 -17.41 15.53 38.67
CA PHE A 619 -17.15 14.15 38.22
C PHE A 619 -18.04 12.97 38.70
N SER A 620 -18.70 12.33 37.72
CA SER A 620 -19.14 10.93 37.82
C SER A 620 -18.13 10.00 37.15
N VAL A 621 -17.56 9.08 37.94
CA VAL A 621 -16.92 7.84 37.48
C VAL A 621 -17.79 6.68 37.97
N MET A 622 -18.29 5.84 37.06
CA MET A 622 -18.59 4.45 37.42
C MET A 622 -18.10 3.49 36.35
N ARG A 623 -17.12 2.69 36.77
CA ARG A 623 -16.60 1.52 36.09
C ARG A 623 -17.57 0.33 36.19
N ARG A 624 -17.47 -0.49 35.15
CA ARG A 624 -18.08 -1.78 34.84
C ARG A 624 -18.04 -2.84 35.96
N LYS A 625 -19.16 -3.60 36.04
CA LYS A 625 -19.31 -5.07 35.92
C LYS A 625 -18.25 -5.99 36.59
N LYS A 626 -18.68 -6.87 37.51
CA LYS A 626 -18.73 -8.35 37.36
C LYS A 626 -19.23 -9.07 38.63
N ARG A 627 -20.10 -10.08 38.42
CA ARG A 627 -20.25 -11.43 39.06
C ARG A 627 -20.24 -11.51 40.61
N ALA A 628 -21.00 -12.35 41.29
CA ALA A 628 -21.35 -13.75 41.04
C ALA A 628 -22.51 -14.23 41.95
N SER A 629 -22.92 -15.49 41.71
CA SER A 629 -23.93 -16.35 42.35
C SER A 629 -25.36 -16.22 41.84
#